data_AF-A0A6P5GFV0-F1
#
_entry.id   AF-A0A6P5GFV0-F1
#
_cell.length_a   1.000
_cell.length_b   1.000
_cell.length_c   1.000
_cell.angle_alpha   90.00
_cell.angle_beta   90.00
_cell.angle_gamma   90.00
#
_symmetry.space_group_name_H-M   'P 1'
#
loop_
_entity.id
_entity.type
_entity.pdbx_description
1 polymer ?
#
loop_
_entity_poly.entity_id
_entity_poly.type
_entity_poly.pdbx_seq_one_letter_code
_entity_poly.pdbx_strand_id
1 'polypeptide(L)'
;MAASEEPTRSDPGRPMPPSNGPDLPPPDSQSLLRSLRMRLDELEKENERLRSRLFNCRCSKAEDAAIRPIAAASLDETIRGAKRCEEIHATKVSEHSQSFSSDHLLNSSINSVEVKTQTVGLFPGNSSDCGERETSCTSRIINRCSKRYIALKIMYFSQRFYGFASEAQMEPTVESEIFKALERTKLLVGNKEESRYSRCGRTDKGVSSTGQVISLYLRSNLKDIGGNSTERKNSASEEKCEIDYVRVLNRVLPKDIRVIGWCPVPADFHARFGCLSREYRYFFWKRNLDILEAAAKFIGEHDFRNFCKMDAANVSNYRRKITNFNISSCNERSNDDELWAVTIKGSAFLWHQVRCMIAVLFMVGQGLETPSIVDALLDTSKTPRKPQYNMAPELPLVLRSCEFENISFTCSLEASKAVTEHLRSEYHNYMLQAAIHNEALGCLCSPDNSSPEPDRKNRGHIPLLLRQTEPSYEERLAKFNAKGIRRRSSVSSSGNV
;
A
#
# COMPACT_ATOMS: atom_id res chain seq x y z
N MET A 1 59.62 -74.66 36.33
CA MET A 1 60.09 -73.58 35.44
C MET A 1 58.90 -72.70 35.12
N ALA A 2 58.93 -71.43 35.56
CA ALA A 2 58.19 -70.24 35.07
C ALA A 2 56.67 -70.33 34.83
N ALA A 3 55.82 -69.34 35.10
CA ALA A 3 55.91 -68.03 35.74
C ALA A 3 54.46 -67.52 35.98
N SER A 4 54.37 -66.58 36.89
CA SER A 4 53.31 -65.60 37.15
C SER A 4 52.81 -64.81 35.94
N GLU A 5 51.54 -64.38 35.93
CA GLU A 5 51.06 -62.98 35.76
C GLU A 5 49.55 -62.90 35.44
N GLU A 6 48.83 -62.01 36.16
CA GLU A 6 47.53 -61.40 35.79
C GLU A 6 47.75 -60.28 34.72
N PRO A 7 46.92 -59.22 34.62
CA PRO A 7 45.58 -59.04 34.01
C PRO A 7 45.66 -58.00 32.84
N THR A 8 44.54 -57.55 32.25
CA THR A 8 44.25 -56.11 31.95
C THR A 8 42.93 -55.84 31.21
N ARG A 9 42.35 -54.68 31.55
CA ARG A 9 41.14 -54.01 31.02
C ARG A 9 41.34 -53.32 29.66
N SER A 10 40.25 -53.11 28.91
CA SER A 10 39.91 -51.95 28.02
C SER A 10 38.73 -52.37 27.12
N ASP A 11 37.73 -51.59 26.68
CA ASP A 11 37.30 -50.19 26.77
C ASP A 11 35.84 -50.14 26.22
N PRO A 12 34.96 -49.16 26.55
CA PRO A 12 33.60 -49.06 26.02
C PRO A 12 33.51 -48.07 24.85
N GLY A 13 32.82 -48.44 23.76
CA GLY A 13 32.36 -47.45 22.78
C GLY A 13 32.21 -47.91 21.34
N ARG A 14 31.00 -48.34 20.95
CA ARG A 14 30.45 -48.04 19.62
C ARG A 14 28.91 -48.19 19.63
N PRO A 15 28.15 -47.18 19.19
CA PRO A 15 26.71 -47.33 18.99
C PRO A 15 26.43 -48.12 17.69
N MET A 16 25.42 -48.98 17.78
CA MET A 16 24.88 -49.83 16.70
C MET A 16 24.14 -48.99 15.63
N PRO A 17 24.07 -49.45 14.37
CA PRO A 17 23.30 -48.77 13.33
C PRO A 17 21.79 -48.98 13.53
N PRO A 18 20.91 -48.06 13.07
CA PRO A 18 19.49 -48.22 13.21
C PRO A 18 18.96 -49.32 12.28
N SER A 19 18.06 -50.14 12.83
CA SER A 19 17.33 -51.20 12.14
C SER A 19 16.32 -50.63 11.13
N ASN A 20 16.38 -51.10 9.88
CA ASN A 20 15.37 -50.86 8.86
C ASN A 20 14.03 -51.49 9.27
N GLY A 21 13.01 -50.66 9.48
CA GLY A 21 11.61 -51.09 9.50
C GLY A 21 11.09 -51.37 8.08
N PRO A 22 9.92 -52.04 7.93
CA PRO A 22 9.43 -52.47 6.63
C PRO A 22 8.93 -51.27 5.80
N ASP A 23 9.41 -51.18 4.56
CA ASP A 23 8.98 -50.20 3.56
C ASP A 23 7.46 -50.28 3.33
N LEU A 24 6.76 -49.19 3.64
CA LEU A 24 5.40 -48.93 3.15
C LEU A 24 5.49 -48.53 1.67
N PRO A 25 4.67 -49.11 0.77
CA PRO A 25 4.71 -48.72 -0.63
C PRO A 25 4.21 -47.28 -0.79
N PRO A 26 4.72 -46.52 -1.79
CA PRO A 26 4.32 -45.14 -2.01
C PRO A 26 2.82 -45.08 -2.37
N PRO A 27 2.12 -43.99 -2.00
CA PRO A 27 0.70 -43.86 -2.30
C PRO A 27 0.50 -43.89 -3.82
N ASP A 28 -0.38 -44.79 -4.25
CA ASP A 28 -0.64 -45.13 -5.65
C ASP A 28 -1.12 -43.88 -6.41
N SER A 29 -0.20 -43.23 -7.12
CA SER A 29 -0.43 -41.96 -7.84
C SER A 29 -1.54 -42.07 -8.88
N GLN A 30 -1.81 -43.29 -9.37
CA GLN A 30 -2.92 -43.58 -10.27
C GLN A 30 -4.29 -43.51 -9.57
N SER A 31 -4.37 -43.88 -8.29
CA SER A 31 -5.60 -43.76 -7.49
C SER A 31 -5.98 -42.29 -7.28
N LEU A 32 -4.99 -41.44 -6.97
CA LEU A 32 -5.20 -40.01 -6.76
C LEU A 32 -5.62 -39.31 -8.08
N LEU A 33 -4.97 -39.65 -9.20
CA LEU A 33 -5.34 -39.16 -10.52
C LEU A 33 -6.74 -39.61 -10.96
N ARG A 34 -7.14 -40.84 -10.63
CA ARG A 34 -8.49 -41.34 -10.90
C ARG A 34 -9.54 -40.60 -10.06
N SER A 35 -9.25 -40.33 -8.78
CA SER A 35 -10.12 -39.52 -7.91
C SER A 35 -10.28 -38.08 -8.41
N LEU A 36 -9.20 -37.46 -8.89
CA LEU A 36 -9.25 -36.11 -9.45
C LEU A 36 -10.05 -36.04 -10.76
N ARG A 37 -9.90 -37.03 -11.65
CA ARG A 37 -10.70 -37.11 -12.89
C ARG A 37 -12.19 -37.28 -12.60
N MET A 38 -12.55 -38.15 -11.65
CA MET A 38 -13.95 -38.32 -11.24
C MET A 38 -14.54 -37.01 -10.69
N ARG A 39 -13.75 -36.25 -9.93
CA ARG A 39 -14.20 -34.97 -9.39
C ARG A 39 -14.34 -33.88 -10.46
N LEU A 40 -13.50 -33.91 -11.50
CA LEU A 40 -13.60 -33.01 -12.64
C LEU A 40 -14.90 -33.26 -13.43
N ASP A 41 -15.20 -34.53 -13.73
CA ASP A 41 -16.43 -34.96 -14.41
C ASP A 41 -17.71 -34.55 -13.63
N GLU A 42 -17.66 -34.65 -12.30
CA GLU A 42 -18.76 -34.28 -11.42
C GLU A 42 -19.01 -32.76 -11.45
N LEU A 43 -17.95 -31.96 -11.45
CA LEU A 43 -18.01 -30.50 -11.56
C LEU A 43 -18.47 -30.04 -12.95
N GLU A 44 -18.10 -30.75 -14.01
CA GLU A 44 -18.58 -30.46 -15.37
C GLU A 44 -20.09 -30.71 -15.50
N LYS A 45 -20.58 -31.83 -14.97
CA LYS A 45 -22.03 -32.13 -14.91
C LYS A 45 -22.79 -31.10 -14.07
N GLU A 46 -22.22 -30.63 -12.97
CA GLU A 46 -22.85 -29.61 -12.13
C GLU A 46 -22.89 -28.25 -12.83
N ASN A 47 -21.82 -27.87 -13.54
CA ASN A 47 -21.80 -26.68 -14.38
C ASN A 47 -22.84 -26.74 -15.51
N GLU A 48 -23.01 -27.90 -16.15
CA GLU A 48 -24.01 -28.09 -17.20
C GLU A 48 -25.44 -28.02 -16.65
N ARG A 49 -25.67 -28.54 -15.43
CA ARG A 49 -26.93 -28.40 -14.70
C ARG A 49 -27.22 -26.94 -14.33
N LEU A 50 -26.21 -26.18 -13.91
CA LEU A 50 -26.34 -24.74 -13.61
C LEU A 50 -26.62 -23.92 -14.86
N ARG A 51 -25.97 -24.22 -15.99
CA ARG A 51 -26.26 -23.61 -17.30
C ARG A 51 -27.70 -23.89 -17.74
N SER A 52 -28.17 -25.12 -17.56
CA SER A 52 -29.56 -25.50 -17.86
C SER A 52 -30.58 -24.79 -16.96
N ARG A 53 -30.22 -24.51 -15.69
CA ARG A 53 -31.06 -23.70 -14.77
C ARG A 53 -31.09 -22.22 -15.14
N LEU A 54 -29.97 -21.65 -15.58
CA LEU A 54 -29.91 -20.28 -16.10
C LEU A 54 -30.75 -20.14 -17.37
N PHE A 55 -30.74 -21.14 -18.26
CA PHE A 55 -31.56 -21.17 -19.47
C PHE A 55 -33.08 -21.28 -19.18
N ASN A 56 -33.46 -21.86 -18.05
CA ASN A 56 -34.86 -22.03 -17.62
C ASN A 56 -35.36 -20.94 -16.64
N CYS A 57 -34.53 -19.98 -16.23
CA CYS A 57 -34.97 -18.83 -15.44
C CYS A 57 -35.76 -17.87 -16.34
N ARG A 58 -37.06 -17.68 -16.10
CA ARG A 58 -37.90 -16.67 -16.80
C ARG A 58 -37.60 -15.22 -16.41
N CYS A 59 -36.41 -14.98 -15.87
CA CYS A 59 -35.98 -13.77 -15.18
C CYS A 59 -35.29 -12.76 -16.13
N SER A 60 -34.96 -13.19 -17.35
CA SER A 60 -34.12 -12.45 -18.31
C SER A 60 -34.82 -12.13 -19.64
N LYS A 61 -36.14 -12.32 -19.76
CA LYS A 61 -36.89 -12.02 -21.00
C LYS A 61 -37.13 -10.52 -21.26
N ALA A 62 -36.42 -9.61 -20.58
CA ALA A 62 -36.52 -8.16 -20.80
C ALA A 62 -35.27 -7.51 -21.39
N GLU A 63 -34.13 -8.21 -21.53
CA GLU A 63 -32.88 -7.59 -22.03
C GLU A 63 -32.29 -8.23 -23.30
N ASP A 64 -32.84 -9.34 -23.80
CA ASP A 64 -32.30 -10.07 -24.97
C ASP A 64 -32.82 -9.63 -26.35
N ALA A 65 -33.50 -8.49 -26.45
CA ALA A 65 -33.94 -7.94 -27.75
C ALA A 65 -32.88 -7.09 -28.47
N ALA A 66 -31.68 -6.93 -27.90
CA ALA A 66 -30.68 -6.00 -28.42
C ALA A 66 -29.25 -6.57 -28.54
N ILE A 67 -29.05 -7.86 -28.84
CA ILE A 67 -27.80 -8.36 -29.46
C ILE A 67 -28.13 -9.55 -30.37
N ARG A 68 -27.97 -9.39 -31.69
CA ARG A 68 -27.68 -10.47 -32.65
C ARG A 68 -26.34 -10.19 -33.34
N PRO A 69 -25.62 -11.23 -33.81
CA PRO A 69 -24.17 -11.24 -33.81
C PRO A 69 -23.53 -10.65 -35.08
N ILE A 70 -22.62 -9.70 -34.92
CA ILE A 70 -21.59 -9.35 -35.92
C ILE A 70 -20.33 -10.17 -35.56
N ALA A 71 -20.32 -11.45 -35.93
CA ALA A 71 -19.14 -12.31 -35.79
C ALA A 71 -19.20 -13.45 -36.81
N ALA A 72 -18.83 -13.16 -38.05
CA ALA A 72 -18.47 -14.19 -39.05
C ALA A 72 -17.62 -13.64 -40.22
N ALA A 73 -17.43 -12.33 -40.37
CA ALA A 73 -16.68 -11.76 -41.52
C ALA A 73 -15.29 -11.19 -41.18
N SER A 74 -14.88 -11.11 -39.91
CA SER A 74 -13.63 -10.42 -39.51
C SER A 74 -12.41 -11.35 -39.33
N LEU A 75 -12.56 -12.67 -39.40
CA LEU A 75 -11.45 -13.60 -39.14
C LEU A 75 -10.72 -14.05 -40.42
N ASP A 76 -11.35 -13.91 -41.59
CA ASP A 76 -10.82 -14.39 -42.88
C ASP A 76 -10.04 -13.31 -43.68
N GLU A 77 -10.10 -12.04 -43.24
CA GLU A 77 -9.26 -10.94 -43.75
C GLU A 77 -7.96 -10.78 -42.94
N THR A 78 -7.97 -11.07 -41.64
CA THR A 78 -6.77 -10.98 -40.79
C THR A 78 -5.75 -12.09 -41.10
N ILE A 79 -6.22 -13.28 -41.49
CA ILE A 79 -5.34 -14.41 -41.85
C ILE A 79 -4.70 -14.22 -43.24
N ARG A 80 -5.36 -13.50 -44.17
CA ARG A 80 -4.77 -13.13 -45.47
C ARG A 80 -3.77 -11.98 -45.39
N GLY A 81 -3.91 -11.09 -44.40
CA GLY A 81 -2.94 -10.02 -44.13
C GLY A 81 -1.62 -10.52 -43.51
N ALA A 82 -1.69 -11.52 -42.63
CA ALA A 82 -0.50 -12.00 -41.91
C ALA A 82 0.46 -12.84 -42.79
N LYS A 83 -0.04 -13.50 -43.85
CA LYS A 83 0.80 -14.28 -44.78
C LYS A 83 1.57 -13.44 -45.81
N ARG A 84 1.30 -12.14 -45.92
CA ARG A 84 2.01 -11.25 -46.86
C ARG A 84 3.22 -10.53 -46.23
N CYS A 85 3.42 -10.66 -44.92
CA CYS A 85 4.51 -10.02 -44.19
C CYS A 85 5.71 -10.94 -43.88
N GLU A 86 5.60 -12.26 -44.11
CA GLU A 86 6.71 -13.22 -43.89
C GLU A 86 7.58 -13.47 -45.13
N GLU A 87 7.21 -13.00 -46.33
CA GLU A 87 8.00 -13.22 -47.56
C GLU A 87 8.98 -12.08 -47.93
N ILE A 88 9.07 -11.00 -47.14
CA ILE A 88 9.95 -9.85 -47.48
C ILE A 88 11.20 -9.75 -46.58
N HIS A 89 11.35 -10.61 -45.57
CA HIS A 89 12.51 -10.56 -44.64
C HIS A 89 13.54 -11.70 -44.80
N ALA A 90 13.52 -12.41 -45.93
CA ALA A 90 14.53 -13.41 -46.29
C ALA A 90 15.42 -12.93 -47.45
N THR A 91 16.07 -11.77 -47.33
CA THR A 91 17.25 -11.44 -48.15
C THR A 91 18.03 -10.28 -47.54
N LYS A 92 19.04 -10.62 -46.73
CA LYS A 92 20.35 -9.95 -46.59
C LYS A 92 21.00 -10.36 -45.26
N VAL A 93 21.76 -11.45 -45.32
CA VAL A 93 22.83 -11.74 -44.36
C VAL A 93 24.14 -11.66 -45.13
N SER A 94 24.95 -10.66 -44.80
CA SER A 94 26.38 -10.47 -45.06
C SER A 94 26.59 -9.00 -44.65
N GLU A 95 27.40 -8.62 -43.65
CA GLU A 95 28.75 -9.10 -43.33
C GLU A 95 29.27 -8.40 -42.05
N HIS A 96 30.27 -9.04 -41.43
CA HIS A 96 31.33 -8.48 -40.57
C HIS A 96 31.05 -8.09 -39.09
N SER A 97 31.45 -9.05 -38.25
CA SER A 97 32.10 -9.00 -36.93
C SER A 97 32.84 -7.72 -36.50
N GLN A 98 32.72 -7.33 -35.22
CA GLN A 98 33.82 -7.32 -34.23
C GLN A 98 33.36 -6.88 -32.81
N SER A 99 34.05 -7.44 -31.82
CA SER A 99 33.96 -7.32 -30.35
C SER A 99 34.28 -5.92 -29.78
N PHE A 100 33.74 -5.55 -28.60
CA PHE A 100 34.48 -5.07 -27.40
C PHE A 100 33.55 -4.64 -26.23
N SER A 101 34.12 -4.65 -25.02
CA SER A 101 33.54 -4.62 -23.66
C SER A 101 32.91 -3.33 -23.13
N SER A 102 32.12 -3.54 -22.05
CA SER A 102 31.93 -2.77 -20.80
C SER A 102 31.35 -1.35 -20.78
N ASP A 103 30.29 -1.27 -19.98
CA ASP A 103 29.96 -0.29 -18.95
C ASP A 103 29.38 1.11 -19.27
N HIS A 104 28.20 1.27 -18.65
CA HIS A 104 27.66 2.45 -17.97
C HIS A 104 27.15 3.68 -18.76
N LEU A 105 25.86 3.95 -18.47
CA LEU A 105 25.18 5.24 -18.29
C LEU A 105 24.24 5.79 -19.38
N LEU A 106 23.05 6.14 -18.87
CA LEU A 106 22.20 7.31 -19.14
C LEU A 106 21.08 7.22 -20.19
N ASN A 107 19.87 7.35 -19.64
CA ASN A 107 18.86 8.36 -19.94
C ASN A 107 18.72 8.91 -21.38
N SER A 108 17.44 8.90 -21.77
CA SER A 108 16.72 9.95 -22.49
C SER A 108 16.86 10.03 -24.02
N SER A 109 15.72 10.39 -24.62
CA SER A 109 15.53 10.87 -25.99
C SER A 109 15.25 9.79 -27.04
N ILE A 110 13.95 9.59 -27.33
CA ILE A 110 13.53 9.34 -28.72
C ILE A 110 12.56 10.45 -29.10
N ASN A 111 13.03 11.24 -30.07
CA ASN A 111 12.33 12.31 -30.75
C ASN A 111 11.23 11.77 -31.68
N SER A 112 10.14 12.52 -31.69
CA SER A 112 9.43 13.08 -32.86
C SER A 112 9.82 12.57 -34.25
N VAL A 113 8.84 12.00 -34.95
CA VAL A 113 8.85 11.89 -36.41
C VAL A 113 7.90 12.96 -36.96
N GLU A 114 8.48 13.95 -37.64
CA GLU A 114 7.77 14.94 -38.45
C GLU A 114 7.33 14.34 -39.79
N VAL A 115 6.06 14.53 -40.14
CA VAL A 115 5.57 14.36 -41.52
C VAL A 115 5.56 15.75 -42.17
N LYS A 116 6.43 15.93 -43.17
CA LYS A 116 6.48 17.12 -44.03
C LYS A 116 5.35 17.09 -45.05
N THR A 117 4.57 18.17 -45.12
CA THR A 117 3.82 18.55 -46.32
C THR A 117 4.23 19.98 -46.72
N GLN A 118 4.76 20.11 -47.94
CA GLN A 118 5.13 21.37 -48.57
C GLN A 118 3.88 22.08 -49.10
N THR A 119 3.73 23.37 -48.81
CA THR A 119 3.06 24.30 -49.74
C THR A 119 3.70 25.67 -49.64
N VAL A 120 3.91 26.25 -50.81
CA VAL A 120 4.73 27.41 -51.16
C VAL A 120 4.16 28.71 -50.59
N GLY A 121 5.04 29.57 -50.07
CA GLY A 121 4.68 30.88 -49.53
C GLY A 121 4.65 31.99 -50.59
N LEU A 122 3.71 32.91 -50.43
CA LEU A 122 3.74 34.30 -50.92
C LEU A 122 3.01 35.17 -49.87
N PHE A 123 3.77 36.04 -49.20
CA PHE A 123 3.29 37.18 -48.39
C PHE A 123 2.95 38.37 -49.33
N PRO A 124 2.31 39.51 -48.91
CA PRO A 124 2.16 40.04 -47.53
C PRO A 124 0.81 40.70 -47.17
N GLY A 125 0.63 41.06 -45.88
CA GLY A 125 -0.12 42.29 -45.51
C GLY A 125 -1.09 42.23 -44.33
N ASN A 126 -0.62 42.71 -43.18
CA ASN A 126 -1.30 43.54 -42.16
C ASN A 126 -2.53 43.04 -41.34
N SER A 127 -2.26 42.96 -40.02
CA SER A 127 -3.04 43.46 -38.88
C SER A 127 -4.50 43.03 -38.72
N SER A 128 -4.79 42.23 -37.69
CA SER A 128 -5.49 42.68 -36.47
C SER A 128 -5.82 41.51 -35.53
N ASP A 129 -5.34 41.64 -34.29
CA ASP A 129 -6.01 41.32 -33.03
C ASP A 129 -6.97 40.11 -32.97
N CYS A 130 -6.54 39.05 -32.27
CA CYS A 130 -7.44 38.26 -31.42
C CYS A 130 -6.65 37.50 -30.34
N GLY A 131 -6.40 38.20 -29.23
CA GLY A 131 -5.95 37.60 -27.97
C GLY A 131 -7.06 36.88 -27.21
N GLU A 132 -6.66 35.80 -26.53
CA GLU A 132 -7.14 35.35 -25.21
C GLU A 132 -8.66 35.34 -24.96
N ARG A 133 -9.37 34.30 -25.40
CA ARG A 133 -10.76 34.05 -24.95
C ARG A 133 -11.08 32.64 -24.46
N GLU A 134 -10.20 31.64 -24.59
CA GLU A 134 -10.57 30.26 -24.27
C GLU A 134 -10.43 29.85 -22.80
N THR A 135 -9.63 30.53 -21.97
CA THR A 135 -9.41 30.15 -20.54
C THR A 135 -10.40 30.79 -19.55
N SER A 136 -11.10 31.85 -19.93
CA SER A 136 -12.01 32.62 -19.06
C SER A 136 -13.43 32.03 -18.96
N CYS A 137 -13.88 31.31 -19.98
CA CYS A 137 -15.24 30.76 -20.01
C CYS A 137 -15.38 29.48 -19.16
N THR A 138 -14.36 28.61 -19.16
CA THR A 138 -14.39 27.32 -18.44
C THR A 138 -14.35 27.50 -16.92
N SER A 139 -13.59 28.48 -16.42
CA SER A 139 -13.50 28.79 -14.98
C SER A 139 -14.82 29.34 -14.43
N ARG A 140 -15.54 30.16 -15.21
CA ARG A 140 -16.87 30.68 -14.85
C ARG A 140 -17.96 29.61 -14.79
N ILE A 141 -17.84 28.54 -15.59
CA ILE A 141 -18.82 27.43 -15.61
C ILE A 141 -18.64 26.50 -14.40
N ILE A 142 -17.40 26.22 -13.98
CA ILE A 142 -17.11 25.35 -12.83
C ILE A 142 -17.63 25.97 -11.51
N ASN A 143 -17.56 27.29 -11.37
CA ASN A 143 -18.09 28.01 -10.20
C ASN A 143 -19.63 27.98 -10.09
N ARG A 144 -20.35 27.49 -11.10
CA ARG A 144 -21.82 27.30 -11.09
C ARG A 144 -22.23 25.84 -10.93
N CYS A 145 -21.29 24.91 -10.78
CA CYS A 145 -21.62 23.51 -10.57
C CYS A 145 -22.11 23.23 -9.14
N SER A 146 -23.10 22.34 -9.01
CA SER A 146 -23.47 21.77 -7.71
C SER A 146 -22.28 21.03 -7.10
N LYS A 147 -22.13 21.14 -5.77
CA LYS A 147 -21.08 20.48 -5.01
C LYS A 147 -21.70 19.63 -3.90
N ARG A 148 -21.01 18.57 -3.53
CA ARG A 148 -21.41 17.68 -2.45
C ARG A 148 -20.23 17.37 -1.55
N TYR A 149 -20.48 17.31 -0.24
CA TYR A 149 -19.48 16.85 0.70
C TYR A 149 -19.46 15.32 0.72
N ILE A 150 -18.30 14.75 0.40
CA ILE A 150 -18.14 13.29 0.32
C ILE A 150 -16.91 12.85 1.10
N ALA A 151 -16.89 11.57 1.48
CA ALA A 151 -15.71 10.85 1.90
C ALA A 151 -15.25 9.91 0.77
N LEU A 152 -13.94 9.87 0.52
CA LEU A 152 -13.29 8.94 -0.40
C LEU A 152 -12.46 7.93 0.41
N LYS A 153 -12.61 6.64 0.11
CA LYS A 153 -11.74 5.58 0.60
C LYS A 153 -10.65 5.32 -0.43
N ILE A 154 -9.40 5.43 0.02
CA ILE A 154 -8.22 5.45 -0.84
C ILE A 154 -7.23 4.38 -0.37
N MET A 155 -6.68 3.71 -1.36
CA MET A 155 -5.60 2.75 -1.29
C MET A 155 -4.39 3.33 -2.01
N TYR A 156 -3.19 3.12 -1.45
CA TYR A 156 -1.95 3.47 -2.12
C TYR A 156 -0.76 2.63 -1.66
N PHE A 157 0.18 2.43 -2.58
CA PHE A 157 1.47 1.78 -2.35
C PHE A 157 2.58 2.82 -2.37
N SER A 158 3.36 2.85 -1.29
CA SER A 158 4.16 4.00 -0.87
C SER A 158 5.56 4.10 -1.47
N GLN A 159 6.00 3.12 -2.27
CA GLN A 159 7.41 2.96 -2.69
C GLN A 159 7.99 4.21 -3.37
N ARG A 160 7.17 4.95 -4.11
CA ARG A 160 7.56 6.17 -4.85
C ARG A 160 7.18 7.50 -4.18
N PHE A 161 6.52 7.47 -3.02
CA PHE A 161 5.93 8.67 -2.40
C PHE A 161 6.64 9.08 -1.12
N TYR A 162 6.78 10.39 -0.90
CA TYR A 162 7.32 10.97 0.33
C TYR A 162 6.28 11.05 1.47
N GLY A 163 5.47 10.00 1.59
CA GLY A 163 4.37 9.91 2.54
C GLY A 163 3.04 10.42 1.98
N PHE A 164 2.03 10.47 2.85
CA PHE A 164 0.69 10.87 2.43
C PHE A 164 0.57 12.38 2.20
N ALA A 165 1.00 13.17 3.19
CA ALA A 165 0.75 14.61 3.24
C ALA A 165 1.73 15.39 2.37
N SER A 166 1.21 16.31 1.57
CA SER A 166 1.97 17.36 0.89
C SER A 166 2.41 18.40 1.92
N GLU A 167 3.67 18.30 2.34
CA GLU A 167 4.31 19.25 3.26
C GLU A 167 5.70 19.61 2.71
N ALA A 168 6.01 20.91 2.68
CA ALA A 168 7.26 21.45 2.13
C ALA A 168 7.50 21.08 0.64
N GLN A 169 8.76 21.02 0.21
CA GLN A 169 9.20 20.69 -1.15
C GLN A 169 9.33 19.16 -1.39
N MET A 170 8.65 18.34 -0.58
CA MET A 170 8.70 16.88 -0.72
C MET A 170 7.64 16.42 -1.72
N GLU A 171 8.05 16.16 -2.96
CA GLU A 171 7.19 15.64 -4.03
C GLU A 171 7.86 14.44 -4.71
N PRO A 172 7.09 13.45 -5.21
CA PRO A 172 5.62 13.37 -5.17
C PRO A 172 5.07 12.85 -3.82
N THR A 173 3.90 13.34 -3.43
CA THR A 173 3.13 12.82 -2.27
C THR A 173 1.80 12.23 -2.75
N VAL A 174 1.21 11.34 -1.94
CA VAL A 174 -0.09 10.75 -2.30
C VAL A 174 -1.17 11.83 -2.39
N GLU A 175 -1.17 12.78 -1.45
CA GLU A 175 -2.10 13.90 -1.44
C GLU A 175 -1.93 14.77 -2.70
N SER A 176 -0.70 15.09 -3.12
CA SER A 176 -0.51 15.95 -4.29
C SER A 176 -0.99 15.28 -5.58
N GLU A 177 -0.78 13.98 -5.75
CA GLU A 177 -1.30 13.22 -6.89
C GLU A 177 -2.84 13.12 -6.89
N ILE A 178 -3.47 13.02 -5.71
CA ILE A 178 -4.93 13.08 -5.59
C ILE A 178 -5.46 14.45 -6.03
N PHE A 179 -4.84 15.55 -5.57
CA PHE A 179 -5.26 16.90 -5.97
C PHE A 179 -5.05 17.15 -7.47
N LYS A 180 -3.91 16.73 -8.04
CA LYS A 180 -3.67 16.76 -9.50
C LYS A 180 -4.76 15.99 -10.26
N ALA A 181 -5.18 14.82 -9.77
CA ALA A 181 -6.26 14.03 -10.37
C ALA A 181 -7.62 14.74 -10.28
N LEU A 182 -7.94 15.34 -9.14
CA LEU A 182 -9.18 16.09 -8.93
C LEU A 182 -9.28 17.33 -9.83
N GLU A 183 -8.17 18.03 -10.04
CA GLU A 183 -8.08 19.17 -10.96
C GLU A 183 -8.18 18.75 -12.42
N ARG A 184 -7.47 17.69 -12.82
CA ARG A 184 -7.53 17.14 -14.20
C ARG A 184 -8.93 16.67 -14.58
N THR A 185 -9.66 16.10 -13.63
CA THR A 185 -11.04 15.60 -13.84
C THR A 185 -12.11 16.69 -13.66
N LYS A 186 -11.71 17.92 -13.30
CA LYS A 186 -12.61 19.04 -13.00
C LYS A 186 -13.64 18.69 -11.91
N LEU A 187 -13.24 17.84 -10.96
CA LEU A 187 -14.06 17.49 -9.79
C LEU A 187 -13.84 18.44 -8.62
N LEU A 188 -12.64 19.01 -8.49
CA LEU A 188 -12.37 20.07 -7.52
C LEU A 188 -13.06 21.36 -7.99
N VAL A 189 -13.96 21.88 -7.16
CA VAL A 189 -14.60 23.18 -7.37
C VAL A 189 -13.93 24.16 -6.41
N GLY A 190 -13.27 25.18 -6.96
CA GLY A 190 -12.46 26.10 -6.17
C GLY A 190 -11.05 25.58 -5.88
N ASN A 191 -10.46 26.03 -4.77
CA ASN A 191 -9.15 25.58 -4.29
C ASN A 191 -9.27 24.53 -3.15
N LYS A 192 -8.12 24.06 -2.66
CA LYS A 192 -8.04 23.05 -1.60
C LYS A 192 -8.70 23.55 -0.30
N GLU A 193 -8.53 24.81 0.02
CA GLU A 193 -9.06 25.45 1.23
C GLU A 193 -10.59 25.51 1.18
N GLU A 194 -11.16 25.92 0.04
CA GLU A 194 -12.60 26.00 -0.22
C GLU A 194 -13.27 24.61 -0.24
N SER A 195 -12.51 23.55 -0.54
CA SER A 195 -13.02 22.18 -0.57
C SER A 195 -13.29 21.59 0.83
N ARG A 196 -12.96 22.28 1.92
CA ARG A 196 -13.05 21.75 3.31
C ARG A 196 -12.39 20.38 3.45
N TYR A 197 -11.20 20.26 2.85
CA TYR A 197 -10.42 19.03 2.82
C TYR A 197 -10.01 18.59 4.23
N SER A 198 -10.22 17.31 4.52
CA SER A 198 -9.71 16.66 5.73
C SER A 198 -9.22 15.25 5.42
N ARG A 199 -8.29 14.74 6.24
CA ARG A 199 -7.65 13.43 6.09
C ARG A 199 -7.69 12.66 7.40
N CYS A 200 -7.90 11.35 7.36
CA CYS A 200 -8.04 10.54 8.58
C CYS A 200 -6.74 10.42 9.37
N GLY A 201 -5.62 10.19 8.67
CA GLY A 201 -4.29 10.11 9.27
C GLY A 201 -3.20 10.43 8.24
N ARG A 202 -2.03 10.84 8.73
CA ARG A 202 -0.82 10.94 7.91
C ARG A 202 -0.10 9.60 7.98
N THR A 203 0.34 9.08 6.84
CA THR A 203 1.32 7.98 6.81
C THR A 203 2.67 8.54 6.43
N ASP A 204 3.72 8.03 7.08
CA ASP A 204 5.10 8.43 6.82
C ASP A 204 5.57 7.96 5.43
N LYS A 205 6.74 8.46 5.01
CA LYS A 205 7.43 7.98 3.81
C LYS A 205 7.56 6.45 3.86
N GLY A 206 7.25 5.80 2.74
CA GLY A 206 7.33 4.35 2.59
C GLY A 206 6.25 3.54 3.32
N VAL A 207 5.30 4.15 4.02
CA VAL A 207 4.14 3.45 4.63
C VAL A 207 2.95 3.39 3.68
N SER A 208 2.46 2.19 3.38
CA SER A 208 1.33 1.96 2.47
C SER A 208 -0.03 2.05 3.18
N SER A 209 -1.12 2.10 2.42
CA SER A 209 -2.48 2.09 2.97
C SER A 209 -3.46 1.37 2.06
N THR A 210 -4.38 0.59 2.64
CA THR A 210 -5.51 -0.02 1.94
C THR A 210 -6.86 0.57 2.37
N GLY A 211 -6.86 1.51 3.31
CA GLY A 211 -8.07 2.06 3.90
C GLY A 211 -7.92 3.49 4.42
N GLN A 212 -7.14 4.33 3.74
CA GLN A 212 -7.07 5.76 4.04
C GLN A 212 -8.41 6.42 3.69
N VAL A 213 -8.81 7.42 4.46
CA VAL A 213 -10.04 8.18 4.20
C VAL A 213 -9.74 9.67 4.16
N ILE A 214 -10.27 10.34 3.15
CA ILE A 214 -10.32 11.80 3.07
C ILE A 214 -11.76 12.26 2.92
N SER A 215 -12.06 13.50 3.31
CA SER A 215 -13.33 14.15 2.99
C SER A 215 -13.12 15.55 2.41
N LEU A 216 -13.95 15.92 1.44
CA LEU A 216 -13.89 17.18 0.72
C LEU A 216 -15.16 17.42 -0.11
N TYR A 217 -15.42 18.68 -0.46
CA TYR A 217 -16.46 19.05 -1.41
C TYR A 217 -15.98 18.82 -2.83
N LEU A 218 -16.73 18.01 -3.59
CA LEU A 218 -16.50 17.78 -5.01
C LEU A 218 -17.74 18.17 -5.83
N ARG A 219 -17.52 18.40 -7.12
CA ARG A 219 -18.61 18.54 -8.10
C ARG A 219 -19.56 17.35 -8.01
N SER A 220 -20.85 17.62 -8.10
CA SER A 220 -21.94 16.63 -8.07
C SER A 220 -22.93 16.89 -9.19
N ASN A 221 -23.53 15.83 -9.73
CA ASN A 221 -24.63 15.93 -10.69
C ASN A 221 -25.98 16.24 -10.02
N LEU A 222 -26.05 16.06 -8.70
CA LEU A 222 -27.24 16.27 -7.89
C LEU A 222 -27.24 17.69 -7.32
N LYS A 223 -28.36 18.40 -7.45
CA LYS A 223 -28.55 19.70 -6.83
C LYS A 223 -28.88 19.51 -5.35
N ASP A 224 -28.32 20.34 -4.47
CA ASP A 224 -28.66 20.33 -3.05
C ASP A 224 -30.18 20.52 -2.87
N ILE A 225 -30.83 19.62 -2.11
CA ILE A 225 -32.26 19.66 -1.78
C ILE A 225 -32.56 20.76 -0.72
N GLY A 226 -31.60 21.63 -0.41
CA GLY A 226 -31.67 22.59 0.70
C GLY A 226 -32.16 24.00 0.36
N GLY A 227 -32.72 24.24 -0.84
CA GLY A 227 -33.31 25.53 -1.21
C GLY A 227 -34.83 25.45 -1.28
N ASN A 228 -35.52 26.29 -0.50
CA ASN A 228 -36.98 26.38 -0.38
C ASN A 228 -37.75 26.07 -1.68
N SER A 229 -38.70 25.14 -1.54
CA SER A 229 -39.59 24.66 -2.58
C SER A 229 -40.70 25.67 -2.88
N THR A 230 -40.55 26.41 -3.98
CA THR A 230 -41.65 26.90 -4.83
C THR A 230 -40.97 27.17 -6.16
N GLU A 231 -40.85 26.20 -7.05
CA GLU A 231 -41.85 25.98 -8.10
C GLU A 231 -41.77 24.53 -8.59
N ARG A 232 -42.86 23.78 -8.42
CA ARG A 232 -43.12 22.57 -9.19
C ARG A 232 -43.55 22.99 -10.60
N LYS A 233 -42.70 22.74 -11.59
CA LYS A 233 -43.17 22.53 -12.97
C LYS A 233 -42.48 21.33 -13.60
N ASN A 234 -43.30 20.29 -13.74
CA ASN A 234 -43.29 19.24 -14.75
C ASN A 234 -42.24 19.41 -15.87
N SER A 235 -41.16 18.66 -15.74
CA SER A 235 -40.46 18.07 -16.88
C SER A 235 -39.99 16.71 -16.39
N ALA A 236 -40.29 15.63 -17.12
CA ALA A 236 -39.82 14.28 -16.85
C ALA A 236 -38.30 14.33 -16.60
N SER A 237 -37.91 14.36 -15.33
CA SER A 237 -36.54 14.57 -14.94
C SER A 237 -35.82 13.26 -15.15
N GLU A 238 -34.97 13.19 -16.17
CA GLU A 238 -33.86 12.24 -16.21
C GLU A 238 -33.29 12.14 -14.78
N GLU A 239 -33.44 10.99 -14.13
CA GLU A 239 -32.78 10.74 -12.86
C GLU A 239 -31.28 10.89 -13.09
N LYS A 240 -30.73 12.06 -12.79
CA LYS A 240 -29.31 12.31 -12.99
C LYS A 240 -28.55 11.45 -12.01
N CYS A 241 -28.00 10.34 -12.50
CA CYS A 241 -27.08 9.53 -11.74
C CYS A 241 -25.90 10.38 -11.25
N GLU A 242 -25.52 10.16 -10.00
CA GLU A 242 -24.35 10.81 -9.42
C GLU A 242 -23.06 10.42 -10.18
N ILE A 243 -22.03 11.26 -10.08
CA ILE A 243 -20.73 10.99 -10.67
C ILE A 243 -20.14 9.71 -10.06
N ASP A 244 -19.69 8.77 -10.90
CA ASP A 244 -18.86 7.65 -10.47
C ASP A 244 -17.43 8.15 -10.17
N TYR A 245 -17.25 8.71 -8.97
CA TYR A 245 -15.97 9.28 -8.52
C TYR A 245 -14.84 8.25 -8.57
N VAL A 246 -15.13 6.99 -8.27
CA VAL A 246 -14.14 5.90 -8.29
C VAL A 246 -13.59 5.71 -9.69
N ARG A 247 -14.48 5.53 -10.67
CA ARG A 247 -14.10 5.32 -12.07
C ARG A 247 -13.42 6.54 -12.67
N VAL A 248 -13.93 7.73 -12.40
CA VAL A 248 -13.39 8.99 -12.94
C VAL A 248 -11.98 9.24 -12.42
N LEU A 249 -11.75 9.11 -11.11
CA LEU A 249 -10.44 9.36 -10.51
C LEU A 249 -9.42 8.30 -10.89
N ASN A 250 -9.78 7.02 -10.85
CA ASN A 250 -8.84 5.93 -11.16
C ASN A 250 -8.34 5.94 -12.61
N ARG A 251 -9.03 6.62 -13.54
CA ARG A 251 -8.57 6.79 -14.93
C ARG A 251 -7.36 7.71 -15.04
N VAL A 252 -7.20 8.68 -14.13
CA VAL A 252 -6.14 9.69 -14.19
C VAL A 252 -5.09 9.55 -13.10
N LEU A 253 -5.40 8.81 -12.02
CA LEU A 253 -4.49 8.55 -10.91
C LEU A 253 -3.32 7.64 -11.34
N PRO A 254 -2.11 7.84 -10.77
CA PRO A 254 -1.02 6.88 -10.90
C PRO A 254 -1.45 5.46 -10.52
N LYS A 255 -0.81 4.44 -11.10
CA LYS A 255 -1.12 3.02 -10.85
C LYS A 255 -1.09 2.63 -9.37
N ASP A 256 -0.23 3.30 -8.62
CA ASP A 256 0.02 3.07 -7.20
C ASP A 256 -1.03 3.70 -6.27
N ILE A 257 -2.01 4.46 -6.79
CA ILE A 257 -3.09 5.09 -6.01
C ILE A 257 -4.43 4.70 -6.60
N ARG A 258 -5.33 4.17 -5.76
CA ARG A 258 -6.69 3.80 -6.16
C ARG A 258 -7.72 4.34 -5.17
N VAL A 259 -8.73 5.02 -5.70
CA VAL A 259 -9.99 5.19 -4.98
C VAL A 259 -10.71 3.85 -5.05
N ILE A 260 -11.22 3.38 -3.91
CA ILE A 260 -11.88 2.07 -3.81
C ILE A 260 -13.34 2.18 -3.33
N GLY A 261 -13.77 3.38 -2.96
CA GLY A 261 -15.15 3.66 -2.64
C GLY A 261 -15.35 5.12 -2.25
N TRP A 262 -16.61 5.53 -2.21
CA TRP A 262 -17.00 6.88 -1.80
C TRP A 262 -18.36 6.86 -1.09
N CYS A 263 -18.63 7.89 -0.29
CA CYS A 263 -19.88 8.04 0.45
C CYS A 263 -20.23 9.53 0.58
N PRO A 264 -21.49 9.95 0.37
CA PRO A 264 -21.92 11.29 0.78
C PRO A 264 -21.91 11.39 2.32
N VAL A 265 -21.43 12.51 2.86
CA VAL A 265 -21.29 12.67 4.31
C VAL A 265 -21.95 13.96 4.82
N PRO A 266 -22.40 14.00 6.09
CA PRO A 266 -22.94 15.20 6.73
C PRO A 266 -21.95 16.38 6.72
N ALA A 267 -22.46 17.61 6.78
CA ALA A 267 -21.65 18.82 6.67
C ALA A 267 -20.67 19.04 7.85
N ASP A 268 -20.89 18.36 8.98
CA ASP A 268 -20.06 18.32 10.18
C ASP A 268 -19.09 17.12 10.22
N PHE A 269 -19.15 16.22 9.25
CA PHE A 269 -18.21 15.10 9.14
C PHE A 269 -16.76 15.60 9.02
N HIS A 270 -15.84 14.92 9.69
CA HIS A 270 -14.42 15.21 9.57
C HIS A 270 -13.60 13.91 9.58
N ALA A 271 -12.86 13.61 8.52
CA ALA A 271 -12.15 12.34 8.37
C ALA A 271 -11.17 12.07 9.53
N ARG A 272 -10.51 13.11 10.05
CA ARG A 272 -9.64 12.99 11.24
C ARG A 272 -10.40 12.78 12.55
N PHE A 273 -11.22 13.75 12.93
CA PHE A 273 -11.82 13.81 14.27
C PHE A 273 -13.05 12.91 14.43
N GLY A 274 -13.75 12.59 13.34
CA GLY A 274 -14.86 11.64 13.34
C GLY A 274 -14.42 10.18 13.22
N CYS A 275 -13.12 9.89 13.09
CA CYS A 275 -12.64 8.51 13.02
C CYS A 275 -12.51 7.92 14.43
N LEU A 276 -13.22 6.81 14.64
CA LEU A 276 -13.32 6.09 15.91
C LEU A 276 -12.07 5.27 16.22
N SER A 277 -11.52 4.60 15.21
CA SER A 277 -10.33 3.77 15.36
C SER A 277 -9.58 3.62 14.04
N ARG A 278 -8.27 3.35 14.14
CA ARG A 278 -7.41 2.99 13.02
C ARG A 278 -6.82 1.61 13.28
N GLU A 279 -6.78 0.80 12.24
CA GLU A 279 -6.11 -0.50 12.26
C GLU A 279 -4.88 -0.47 11.35
N TYR A 280 -3.74 -0.83 11.91
CA TYR A 280 -2.49 -1.02 11.18
C TYR A 280 -2.15 -2.51 11.11
N ARG A 281 -1.56 -2.93 10.01
CA ARG A 281 -0.96 -4.26 9.84
C ARG A 281 0.52 -4.11 9.52
N TYR A 282 1.37 -4.83 10.24
CA TYR A 282 2.81 -4.85 10.03
C TYR A 282 3.24 -6.26 9.65
N PHE A 283 3.79 -6.44 8.45
CA PHE A 283 4.27 -7.73 7.96
C PHE A 283 5.72 -7.99 8.37
N PHE A 284 6.05 -9.22 8.72
CA PHE A 284 7.42 -9.59 9.08
C PHE A 284 7.63 -11.10 8.91
N TRP A 285 8.88 -11.49 8.69
CA TRP A 285 9.29 -12.88 8.68
C TRP A 285 9.55 -13.36 10.11
N LYS A 286 8.87 -14.42 10.54
CA LYS A 286 8.79 -14.81 11.95
C LYS A 286 10.13 -15.31 12.50
N ARG A 287 10.83 -16.18 11.77
CA ARG A 287 12.03 -16.89 12.26
C ARG A 287 11.78 -17.48 13.66
N ASN A 288 12.71 -17.24 14.57
CA ASN A 288 12.62 -17.65 15.97
C ASN A 288 12.12 -16.53 16.90
N LEU A 289 11.42 -15.51 16.35
CA LEU A 289 10.93 -14.40 17.15
C LEU A 289 9.74 -14.83 18.02
N ASP A 290 9.91 -14.76 19.33
CA ASP A 290 8.83 -14.85 20.32
C ASP A 290 8.49 -13.45 20.86
N ILE A 291 7.36 -12.91 20.39
CA ILE A 291 6.93 -11.53 20.68
C ILE A 291 5.55 -11.47 21.35
N LEU A 292 4.92 -12.63 21.61
CA LEU A 292 3.51 -12.69 22.03
C LEU A 292 3.30 -12.07 23.42
N GLU A 293 4.14 -12.42 24.39
CA GLU A 293 4.03 -11.89 25.75
C GLU A 293 4.21 -10.38 25.80
N ALA A 294 5.24 -9.87 25.12
CA ALA A 294 5.52 -8.43 25.07
C ALA A 294 4.45 -7.64 24.31
N ALA A 295 3.86 -8.23 23.26
CA ALA A 295 2.80 -7.61 22.49
C ALA A 295 1.52 -7.38 23.31
N ALA A 296 1.14 -8.34 24.14
CA ALA A 296 -0.05 -8.24 24.98
C ALA A 296 -0.01 -7.05 25.95
N LYS A 297 1.19 -6.66 26.41
CA LYS A 297 1.42 -5.54 27.34
C LYS A 297 1.03 -4.17 26.77
N PHE A 298 0.94 -4.04 25.44
CA PHE A 298 0.53 -2.78 24.81
C PHE A 298 -0.98 -2.54 24.84
N ILE A 299 -1.80 -3.55 25.12
CA ILE A 299 -3.26 -3.41 25.16
C ILE A 299 -3.65 -2.56 26.38
N GLY A 300 -4.62 -1.66 26.18
CA GLY A 300 -5.08 -0.72 27.20
C GLY A 300 -4.66 0.71 26.91
N GLU A 301 -4.73 1.56 27.94
CA GLU A 301 -4.44 2.99 27.82
C GLU A 301 -3.15 3.37 28.56
N HIS A 302 -2.13 3.73 27.78
CA HIS A 302 -0.78 3.98 28.28
C HIS A 302 -0.21 5.28 27.72
N ASP A 303 0.83 5.81 28.38
CA ASP A 303 1.64 6.89 27.83
C ASP A 303 2.71 6.32 26.88
N PHE A 304 2.58 6.62 25.60
CA PHE A 304 3.46 6.07 24.55
C PHE A 304 4.62 7.01 24.18
N ARG A 305 5.01 7.97 25.05
CA ARG A 305 6.11 8.92 24.75
C ARG A 305 7.44 8.22 24.44
N ASN A 306 7.70 7.10 25.11
CA ASN A 306 8.91 6.29 24.88
C ASN A 306 8.80 5.41 23.64
N PHE A 307 7.61 5.28 23.06
CA PHE A 307 7.34 4.52 21.84
C PHE A 307 6.97 5.43 20.67
N CYS A 308 7.43 6.67 20.62
CA CYS A 308 7.11 7.57 19.51
C CYS A 308 8.28 8.50 19.22
N LYS A 309 8.16 9.28 18.13
CA LYS A 309 9.01 10.45 17.93
C LYS A 309 8.33 11.64 18.60
N MET A 310 8.96 12.13 19.66
CA MET A 310 8.36 13.12 20.54
C MET A 310 8.31 14.50 19.88
N ASP A 311 7.11 15.01 19.63
CA ASP A 311 6.84 16.32 19.05
C ASP A 311 6.14 17.22 20.08
N ALA A 312 6.94 17.76 21.00
CA ALA A 312 6.45 18.59 22.10
C ALA A 312 5.81 19.92 21.63
N ALA A 313 6.02 20.33 20.36
CA ALA A 313 5.42 21.55 19.83
C ALA A 313 3.94 21.35 19.47
N ASN A 314 3.58 20.17 18.95
CA ASN A 314 2.23 19.88 18.47
C ASN A 314 1.45 18.90 19.35
N VAL A 315 2.12 18.19 20.27
CA VAL A 315 1.52 17.14 21.10
C VAL A 315 1.83 17.38 22.57
N SER A 316 0.77 17.60 23.35
CA SER A 316 0.79 17.67 24.81
C SER A 316 0.40 16.37 25.49
N ASN A 317 -0.51 15.59 24.88
CA ASN A 317 -0.99 14.32 25.42
C ASN A 317 -0.43 13.14 24.64
N TYR A 318 0.38 12.30 25.31
CA TYR A 318 0.99 11.08 24.78
C TYR A 318 0.23 9.80 25.17
N ARG A 319 -0.89 9.91 25.89
CA ARG A 319 -1.75 8.79 26.21
C ARG A 319 -2.53 8.32 24.99
N ARG A 320 -2.47 7.03 24.68
CA ARG A 320 -3.24 6.40 23.61
C ARG A 320 -3.84 5.10 24.11
N LYS A 321 -4.98 4.71 23.51
CA LYS A 321 -5.67 3.46 23.83
C LYS A 321 -5.50 2.48 22.67
N ILE A 322 -4.83 1.36 22.94
CA ILE A 322 -4.77 0.21 22.03
C ILE A 322 -5.86 -0.76 22.45
N THR A 323 -6.74 -1.06 21.50
CA THR A 323 -7.92 -1.92 21.71
C THR A 323 -7.71 -3.36 21.25
N ASN A 324 -6.83 -3.56 20.27
CA ASN A 324 -6.49 -4.90 19.78
C ASN A 324 -5.02 -4.94 19.40
N PHE A 325 -4.37 -6.05 19.71
CA PHE A 325 -3.01 -6.37 19.31
C PHE A 325 -2.94 -7.88 19.04
N ASN A 326 -3.01 -8.26 17.78
CA ASN A 326 -3.06 -9.66 17.35
C ASN A 326 -1.84 -9.98 16.48
N ILE A 327 -1.28 -11.17 16.63
CA ILE A 327 -0.18 -11.69 15.83
C ILE A 327 -0.65 -12.99 15.17
N SER A 328 -0.58 -13.07 13.84
CA SER A 328 -1.10 -14.20 13.07
C SER A 328 -0.20 -14.56 11.88
N SER A 329 -0.10 -15.85 11.56
CA SER A 329 0.53 -16.32 10.31
C SER A 329 -0.28 -15.86 9.09
N CYS A 330 0.42 -15.56 7.99
CA CYS A 330 -0.16 -15.25 6.69
C CYS A 330 -0.26 -16.48 5.77
N ASN A 331 0.14 -17.67 6.24
CA ASN A 331 0.19 -18.91 5.46
C ASN A 331 1.05 -18.83 4.18
N GLU A 332 2.01 -17.90 4.15
CA GLU A 332 3.01 -17.78 3.10
C GLU A 332 4.38 -18.16 3.68
N ARG A 333 5.16 -18.91 2.91
CA ARG A 333 6.50 -19.36 3.29
C ARG A 333 7.49 -18.97 2.21
N SER A 334 8.70 -18.62 2.65
CA SER A 334 9.85 -18.43 1.77
C SER A 334 11.04 -19.10 2.45
N ASN A 335 11.66 -20.06 1.76
CA ASN A 335 12.62 -21.00 2.36
C ASN A 335 11.99 -21.68 3.60
N ASP A 336 12.66 -21.61 4.75
CA ASP A 336 12.20 -22.16 6.05
C ASP A 336 11.56 -21.10 6.97
N ASP A 337 11.19 -19.94 6.42
CA ASP A 337 10.64 -18.82 7.19
C ASP A 337 9.18 -18.57 6.83
N GLU A 338 8.39 -18.17 7.82
CA GLU A 338 6.96 -17.92 7.66
C GLU A 338 6.67 -16.43 7.70
N LEU A 339 5.83 -15.97 6.77
CA LEU A 339 5.32 -14.61 6.80
C LEU A 339 4.24 -14.49 7.86
N TRP A 340 4.43 -13.56 8.78
CA TRP A 340 3.49 -13.25 9.85
C TRP A 340 3.10 -11.77 9.79
N ALA A 341 2.01 -11.44 10.46
CA ALA A 341 1.53 -10.08 10.57
C ALA A 341 1.10 -9.74 11.99
N VAL A 342 1.50 -8.54 12.42
CA VAL A 342 0.98 -7.89 13.61
C VAL A 342 -0.17 -6.97 13.21
N THR A 343 -1.35 -7.15 13.79
CA THR A 343 -2.52 -6.29 13.61
C THR A 343 -2.77 -5.48 14.87
N ILE A 344 -2.71 -4.15 14.76
CA ILE A 344 -2.81 -3.22 15.88
C ILE A 344 -3.97 -2.27 15.63
N LYS A 345 -4.95 -2.25 16.53
CA LYS A 345 -6.11 -1.36 16.47
C LYS A 345 -6.12 -0.42 17.66
N GLY A 346 -6.23 0.87 17.42
CA GLY A 346 -6.30 1.89 18.47
C GLY A 346 -7.13 3.10 18.05
N SER A 347 -7.48 3.95 19.01
CA SER A 347 -8.27 5.16 18.73
C SER A 347 -7.48 6.17 17.90
N ALA A 348 -6.21 6.39 18.25
CA ALA A 348 -5.28 7.24 17.54
C ALA A 348 -3.84 6.77 17.80
N PHE A 349 -2.91 7.22 16.95
CA PHE A 349 -1.49 6.90 17.06
C PHE A 349 -0.65 8.18 17.04
N LEU A 350 0.44 8.17 17.81
CA LEU A 350 1.47 9.20 17.81
C LEU A 350 2.41 9.03 16.60
N TRP A 351 3.24 10.05 16.37
CA TRP A 351 4.23 10.03 15.30
C TRP A 351 5.20 8.85 15.49
N HIS A 352 5.31 8.01 14.46
CA HIS A 352 6.10 6.76 14.44
C HIS A 352 5.71 5.69 15.46
N GLN A 353 4.54 5.81 16.12
CA GLN A 353 4.23 4.97 17.29
C GLN A 353 4.30 3.47 16.99
N VAL A 354 3.62 3.03 15.94
CA VAL A 354 3.55 1.62 15.57
C VAL A 354 4.94 1.04 15.28
N ARG A 355 5.77 1.75 14.50
CA ARG A 355 7.12 1.29 14.15
C ARG A 355 8.05 1.21 15.36
N CYS A 356 7.90 2.13 16.32
CA CYS A 356 8.61 2.07 17.59
C CYS A 356 8.18 0.86 18.44
N MET A 357 6.88 0.57 18.51
CA MET A 357 6.36 -0.60 19.23
C MET A 357 6.91 -1.90 18.61
N ILE A 358 6.86 -2.03 17.28
CA ILE A 358 7.39 -3.18 16.55
C ILE A 358 8.91 -3.33 16.75
N ALA A 359 9.67 -2.23 16.77
CA ALA A 359 11.12 -2.29 17.00
C ALA A 359 11.47 -2.91 18.36
N VAL A 360 10.75 -2.51 19.41
CA VAL A 360 10.95 -3.07 20.75
C VAL A 360 10.52 -4.53 20.82
N LEU A 361 9.42 -4.89 20.17
CA LEU A 361 9.02 -6.30 20.05
C LEU A 361 10.09 -7.15 19.36
N PHE A 362 10.71 -6.66 18.28
CA PHE A 362 11.77 -7.41 17.62
C PHE A 362 13.01 -7.58 18.51
N MET A 363 13.37 -6.58 19.34
CA MET A 363 14.45 -6.75 20.32
C MET A 363 14.10 -7.82 21.36
N VAL A 364 12.85 -7.88 21.82
CA VAL A 364 12.38 -8.96 22.72
C VAL A 364 12.40 -10.32 22.02
N GLY A 365 11.86 -10.41 20.81
CA GLY A 365 11.82 -11.66 20.06
C GLY A 365 13.19 -12.20 19.66
N GLN A 366 14.20 -11.33 19.58
CA GLN A 366 15.60 -11.72 19.37
C GLN A 366 16.32 -12.10 20.67
N GLY A 367 15.65 -12.04 21.82
CA GLY A 367 16.26 -12.29 23.14
C GLY A 367 17.22 -11.19 23.60
N LEU A 368 17.20 -10.02 22.97
CA LEU A 368 18.04 -8.87 23.33
C LEU A 368 17.49 -8.12 24.54
N GLU A 369 16.17 -8.19 24.75
CA GLU A 369 15.45 -7.58 25.86
C GLU A 369 14.45 -8.58 26.42
N THR A 370 14.10 -8.43 27.70
CA THR A 370 13.02 -9.22 28.31
C THR A 370 11.65 -8.58 28.04
N PRO A 371 10.54 -9.33 28.04
CA PRO A 371 9.20 -8.76 27.85
C PRO A 371 8.83 -7.63 28.83
N SER A 372 9.41 -7.63 30.03
CA SER A 372 9.25 -6.58 31.05
C SER A 372 9.76 -5.21 30.61
N ILE A 373 10.58 -5.12 29.55
CA ILE A 373 11.03 -3.84 29.00
C ILE A 373 9.86 -2.99 28.52
N VAL A 374 8.79 -3.63 28.04
CA VAL A 374 7.58 -2.92 27.59
C VAL A 374 6.94 -2.18 28.76
N ASP A 375 6.76 -2.86 29.90
CA ASP A 375 6.21 -2.24 31.11
C ASP A 375 7.10 -1.09 31.61
N ALA A 376 8.42 -1.31 31.62
CA ALA A 376 9.37 -0.31 32.04
C ALA A 376 9.30 0.96 31.19
N LEU A 377 9.14 0.83 29.86
CA LEU A 377 9.05 1.95 28.92
C LEU A 377 7.66 2.61 28.90
N LEU A 378 6.59 1.89 29.21
CA LEU A 378 5.25 2.48 29.38
C LEU A 378 5.13 3.24 30.70
N ASP A 379 5.92 2.88 31.71
CA ASP A 379 6.00 3.58 33.00
C ASP A 379 6.94 4.79 32.94
N THR A 380 6.37 5.95 32.64
CA THR A 380 7.10 7.23 32.54
C THR A 380 7.69 7.71 33.87
N SER A 381 7.25 7.17 35.01
CA SER A 381 7.84 7.51 36.32
C SER A 381 9.22 6.86 36.49
N LYS A 382 9.37 5.64 35.95
CA LYS A 382 10.64 4.90 35.95
C LYS A 382 11.52 5.27 34.76
N THR A 383 10.91 5.52 33.59
CA THR A 383 11.62 5.88 32.36
C THR A 383 11.14 7.23 31.82
N PRO A 384 11.51 8.36 32.48
CA PRO A 384 11.07 9.69 32.04
C PRO A 384 11.71 10.12 30.71
N ARG A 385 12.80 9.46 30.31
CA ARG A 385 13.56 9.75 29.09
C ARG A 385 13.58 8.52 28.19
N LYS A 386 13.21 8.72 26.92
CA LYS A 386 13.18 7.67 25.91
C LYS A 386 14.60 7.18 25.59
N PRO A 387 14.91 5.88 25.70
CA PRO A 387 16.20 5.35 25.25
C PRO A 387 16.32 5.38 23.73
N GLN A 388 17.56 5.50 23.24
CA GLN A 388 17.84 5.48 21.80
C GLN A 388 17.70 4.07 21.22
N TYR A 389 16.87 3.94 20.18
CA TYR A 389 16.77 2.73 19.39
C TYR A 389 16.26 3.03 17.98
N ASN A 390 16.65 2.19 17.02
CA ASN A 390 16.21 2.30 15.63
C ASN A 390 14.76 1.82 15.51
N MET A 391 13.96 2.56 14.76
CA MET A 391 12.57 2.18 14.50
C MET A 391 12.52 1.05 13.47
N ALA A 392 11.47 0.24 13.52
CA ALA A 392 11.25 -0.81 12.53
C ALA A 392 11.11 -0.21 11.12
N PRO A 393 11.49 -0.93 10.05
CA PRO A 393 11.33 -0.45 8.67
C PRO A 393 9.91 0.03 8.33
N GLU A 394 9.79 1.01 7.44
CA GLU A 394 8.50 1.56 7.01
C GLU A 394 7.72 0.67 6.04
N LEU A 395 8.43 -0.02 5.14
CA LEU A 395 7.86 -0.76 4.01
C LEU A 395 6.77 -1.77 4.44
N PRO A 396 6.94 -2.56 5.51
CA PRO A 396 5.96 -3.58 5.88
C PRO A 396 4.73 -3.03 6.63
N LEU A 397 4.69 -1.74 6.92
CA LEU A 397 3.58 -1.11 7.63
C LEU A 397 2.49 -0.66 6.66
N VAL A 398 1.26 -1.11 6.92
CA VAL A 398 0.07 -0.77 6.15
C VAL A 398 -1.01 -0.21 7.07
N LEU A 399 -1.53 0.97 6.76
CA LEU A 399 -2.80 1.44 7.32
C LEU A 399 -3.94 0.64 6.66
N ARG A 400 -4.54 -0.28 7.41
CA ARG A 400 -5.51 -1.24 6.87
C ARG A 400 -6.92 -0.66 6.79
N SER A 401 -7.39 -0.01 7.86
CA SER A 401 -8.74 0.55 7.90
C SER A 401 -8.85 1.72 8.87
N CYS A 402 -9.85 2.55 8.61
CA CYS A 402 -10.30 3.64 9.47
C CYS A 402 -11.80 3.46 9.70
N GLU A 403 -12.21 3.42 10.97
CA GLU A 403 -13.61 3.20 11.35
C GLU A 403 -14.33 4.51 11.62
N PHE A 404 -15.58 4.59 11.18
CA PHE A 404 -16.46 5.74 11.30
C PHE A 404 -17.88 5.27 11.64
N GLU A 405 -18.64 6.10 12.34
CA GLU A 405 -20.04 5.84 12.62
C GLU A 405 -20.91 6.19 11.41
N ASN A 406 -21.85 5.32 11.05
CA ASN A 406 -22.86 5.57 10.01
C ASN A 406 -22.30 5.90 8.61
N ILE A 407 -21.07 5.48 8.29
CA ILE A 407 -20.47 5.64 6.95
C ILE A 407 -20.43 4.30 6.23
N SER A 408 -21.06 4.23 5.06
CA SER A 408 -21.00 3.08 4.15
C SER A 408 -20.42 3.52 2.81
N PHE A 409 -19.23 3.00 2.49
CA PHE A 409 -18.58 3.30 1.22
C PHE A 409 -19.18 2.46 0.09
N THR A 410 -19.58 3.15 -0.97
CA THR A 410 -20.14 2.55 -2.18
C THR A 410 -19.11 2.57 -3.31
N CYS A 411 -19.19 1.59 -4.20
CA CYS A 411 -18.37 1.47 -5.39
C CYS A 411 -19.21 0.80 -6.47
N SER A 412 -19.18 1.30 -7.70
CA SER A 412 -19.89 0.66 -8.81
C SER A 412 -19.28 -0.71 -9.10
N LEU A 413 -20.08 -1.66 -9.57
CA LEU A 413 -19.60 -3.01 -9.90
C LEU A 413 -18.44 -2.95 -10.90
N GLU A 414 -18.57 -2.11 -11.92
CA GLU A 414 -17.55 -1.94 -12.96
C GLU A 414 -16.25 -1.33 -12.41
N ALA A 415 -16.34 -0.31 -11.54
CA ALA A 415 -15.16 0.25 -10.89
C ALA A 415 -14.50 -0.77 -9.93
N SER A 416 -15.29 -1.55 -9.20
CA SER A 416 -14.79 -2.59 -8.30
C SER A 416 -14.07 -3.71 -9.06
N LYS A 417 -14.63 -4.17 -10.19
CA LYS A 417 -13.97 -5.13 -11.09
C LYS A 417 -12.65 -4.59 -11.64
N ALA A 418 -12.65 -3.36 -12.15
CA ALA A 418 -11.45 -2.73 -12.71
C ALA A 418 -10.33 -2.57 -11.66
N VAL A 419 -10.66 -2.17 -10.43
CA VAL A 419 -9.69 -2.10 -9.33
C VAL A 419 -9.15 -3.50 -8.98
N THR A 420 -10.02 -4.51 -8.94
CA THR A 420 -9.63 -5.89 -8.64
C THR A 420 -8.68 -6.46 -9.69
N GLU A 421 -8.99 -6.25 -10.98
CA GLU A 421 -8.13 -6.67 -12.09
C GLU A 421 -6.78 -5.95 -12.06
N HIS A 422 -6.78 -4.63 -11.82
CA HIS A 422 -5.57 -3.85 -11.63
C HIS A 422 -4.69 -4.44 -10.51
N LEU A 423 -5.25 -4.73 -9.34
CA LEU A 423 -4.49 -5.28 -8.21
C LEU A 423 -3.97 -6.69 -8.48
N ARG A 424 -4.75 -7.53 -9.17
CA ARG A 424 -4.30 -8.86 -9.59
C ARG A 424 -3.13 -8.76 -10.58
N SER A 425 -3.21 -7.84 -11.53
CA SER A 425 -2.12 -7.60 -12.49
C SER A 425 -0.86 -7.10 -11.79
N GLU A 426 -0.97 -6.15 -10.86
CA GLU A 426 0.18 -5.64 -10.11
C GLU A 426 0.80 -6.74 -9.23
N TYR A 427 -0.02 -7.52 -8.52
CA TYR A 427 0.45 -8.68 -7.76
C TYR A 427 1.17 -9.69 -8.65
N HIS A 428 0.61 -10.02 -9.81
CA HIS A 428 1.25 -10.92 -10.77
C HIS A 428 2.61 -10.39 -11.24
N ASN A 429 2.74 -9.08 -11.49
CA ASN A 429 4.01 -8.45 -11.84
C ASN A 429 5.03 -8.56 -10.69
N TYR A 430 4.62 -8.39 -9.43
CA TYR A 430 5.52 -8.58 -8.28
C TYR A 430 5.95 -10.04 -8.12
N MET A 431 5.07 -11.01 -8.42
CA MET A 431 5.43 -12.43 -8.44
C MET A 431 6.47 -12.72 -9.53
N LEU A 432 6.33 -12.13 -10.72
CA LEU A 432 7.34 -12.23 -11.79
C LEU A 432 8.68 -11.62 -11.36
N GLN A 433 8.65 -10.44 -10.74
CA GLN A 433 9.87 -9.82 -10.19
C GLN A 433 10.52 -10.71 -9.13
N ALA A 434 9.74 -11.30 -8.22
CA ALA A 434 10.26 -12.23 -7.22
C ALA A 434 10.92 -13.46 -7.89
N ALA A 435 10.32 -14.02 -8.95
CA ALA A 435 10.90 -15.12 -9.71
C ALA A 435 12.23 -14.75 -10.38
N ILE A 436 12.35 -13.55 -10.96
CA ILE A 436 13.61 -13.05 -11.54
C ILE A 436 14.71 -12.94 -10.47
N HIS A 437 14.38 -12.44 -9.28
CA HIS A 437 15.35 -12.36 -8.18
C HIS A 437 15.75 -13.76 -7.69
N ASN A 438 14.82 -14.71 -7.70
CA ASN A 438 15.10 -16.10 -7.35
C ASN A 438 16.04 -16.77 -8.36
N GLU A 439 15.87 -16.51 -9.66
CA GLU A 439 16.80 -16.96 -10.71
C GLU A 439 18.21 -16.38 -10.49
N ALA A 440 18.29 -15.08 -10.18
CA ALA A 440 19.55 -14.41 -9.89
C ALA A 440 20.26 -15.02 -8.66
N LEU A 441 19.51 -15.44 -7.63
CA LEU A 441 20.07 -16.15 -6.48
C LEU A 441 20.66 -17.52 -6.88
N GLY A 442 20.00 -18.23 -7.80
CA GLY A 442 20.49 -19.52 -8.31
C GLY A 442 21.80 -19.43 -9.09
N CYS A 443 22.12 -18.26 -9.65
CA CYS A 443 23.38 -18.00 -10.36
C CYS A 443 24.57 -17.77 -9.43
N LEU A 444 24.33 -17.55 -8.13
CA LEU A 444 25.40 -17.36 -7.16
C LEU A 444 25.93 -18.73 -6.71
N CYS A 445 27.24 -18.96 -6.86
CA CYS A 445 27.87 -20.16 -6.29
C CYS A 445 27.58 -20.23 -4.80
N SER A 446 26.97 -21.32 -4.34
CA SER A 446 26.85 -21.58 -2.91
C SER A 446 28.25 -21.67 -2.33
N PRO A 447 28.65 -20.83 -1.36
CA PRO A 447 29.85 -21.13 -0.58
C PRO A 447 29.62 -22.50 0.07
N ASP A 448 30.61 -23.39 -0.04
CA ASP A 448 30.55 -24.73 0.54
C ASP A 448 30.00 -24.68 1.97
N ASN A 449 28.87 -25.35 2.18
CA ASN A 449 28.23 -25.56 3.48
C ASN A 449 29.17 -26.36 4.39
N SER A 450 30.11 -25.67 5.03
CA SER A 450 30.93 -26.23 6.12
C SER A 450 31.24 -25.18 7.18
N SER A 451 30.34 -24.24 7.40
CA SER A 451 30.29 -23.53 8.67
C SER A 451 28.84 -23.36 9.09
N PRO A 452 28.43 -23.79 10.30
CA PRO A 452 27.21 -23.28 10.87
C PRO A 452 27.36 -21.76 10.88
N GLU A 453 26.41 -21.04 10.26
CA GLU A 453 26.27 -19.59 10.46
C GLU A 453 26.43 -19.38 11.97
N PRO A 454 27.49 -18.69 12.42
CA PRO A 454 27.73 -18.56 13.84
C PRO A 454 26.49 -17.87 14.37
N ASP A 455 25.76 -18.60 15.21
CA ASP A 455 24.72 -18.06 16.08
C ASP A 455 25.28 -16.73 16.55
N ARG A 456 24.75 -15.61 16.03
CA ARG A 456 25.38 -14.29 16.16
C ARG A 456 25.27 -13.91 17.63
N LYS A 457 26.13 -14.49 18.46
CA LYS A 457 26.26 -14.19 19.87
C LYS A 457 26.50 -12.69 19.93
N ASN A 458 25.57 -12.00 20.59
CA ASN A 458 25.47 -10.57 20.83
C ASN A 458 26.82 -9.85 21.03
N ARG A 459 27.56 -9.58 19.95
CA ARG A 459 28.71 -8.70 20.00
C ARG A 459 28.20 -7.26 19.81
N GLY A 460 27.75 -6.66 20.92
CA GLY A 460 27.50 -5.22 21.00
C GLY A 460 26.08 -4.74 21.33
N HIS A 461 25.13 -5.61 21.69
CA HIS A 461 23.82 -5.13 22.18
C HIS A 461 23.96 -4.52 23.57
N ILE A 462 23.64 -3.23 23.69
CA ILE A 462 23.51 -2.53 24.97
C ILE A 462 22.02 -2.55 25.34
N PRO A 463 21.64 -3.06 26.52
CA PRO A 463 20.25 -3.04 26.99
C PRO A 463 19.63 -1.64 26.93
N LEU A 464 18.35 -1.53 26.54
CA LEU A 464 17.68 -0.26 26.31
C LEU A 464 17.79 0.70 27.49
N LEU A 465 17.65 0.19 28.71
CA LEU A 465 17.73 1.00 29.93
C LEU A 465 19.14 1.53 30.24
N LEU A 466 20.18 1.01 29.56
CA LEU A 466 21.57 1.44 29.72
C LEU A 466 22.05 2.36 28.58
N ARG A 467 21.19 2.66 27.60
CA ARG A 467 21.56 3.50 26.45
C ARG A 467 21.49 4.98 26.78
N GLN A 468 22.15 5.79 25.95
CA GLN A 468 21.87 7.22 25.90
C GLN A 468 20.38 7.46 25.63
N THR A 469 19.84 8.50 26.26
CA THR A 469 18.42 8.81 26.21
C THR A 469 18.17 10.16 25.53
N GLU A 470 17.06 10.26 24.83
CA GLU A 470 16.54 11.52 24.33
C GLU A 470 16.18 12.47 25.49
N PRO A 471 16.13 13.80 25.27
CA PRO A 471 15.57 14.73 26.25
C PRO A 471 14.12 14.39 26.59
N SER A 472 13.74 14.57 27.85
CA SER A 472 12.39 14.34 28.36
C SER A 472 11.37 15.29 27.71
N TYR A 473 10.09 15.00 27.88
CA TYR A 473 9.02 15.89 27.40
C TYR A 473 9.13 17.28 28.03
N GLU A 474 9.34 17.34 29.33
CA GLU A 474 9.43 18.56 30.13
C GLU A 474 10.66 19.39 29.70
N GLU A 475 11.80 18.74 29.43
CA GLU A 475 13.00 19.38 28.91
C GLU A 475 12.77 19.99 27.51
N ARG A 476 12.08 19.25 26.62
CA ARG A 476 11.71 19.75 25.28
C ARG A 476 10.77 20.95 25.35
N LEU A 477 9.77 20.87 26.23
CA LEU A 477 8.80 21.94 26.44
C LEU A 477 9.47 23.20 27.00
N ALA A 478 10.33 23.06 28.00
CA ALA A 478 11.11 24.16 28.57
C ALA A 478 11.98 24.84 27.49
N LYS A 479 12.65 24.05 26.65
CA LYS A 479 13.46 24.56 25.53
C LYS A 479 12.61 25.30 24.48
N PHE A 480 11.41 24.80 24.18
CA PHE A 480 10.48 25.45 23.26
C PHE A 480 10.00 26.79 23.82
N ASN A 481 9.57 26.81 25.08
CA ASN A 481 9.11 28.03 25.75
C ASN A 481 10.23 29.08 25.85
N ALA A 482 11.46 28.66 26.18
CA ALA A 482 12.62 29.54 26.21
C ALA A 482 12.93 30.16 24.82
N LYS A 483 12.77 29.40 23.73
CA LYS A 483 12.89 29.93 22.35
C LYS A 483 11.76 30.92 22.02
N GLY A 484 10.55 30.68 22.48
CA GLY A 484 9.42 31.60 22.32
C GLY A 484 9.64 32.95 23.02
N ILE A 485 10.21 32.92 24.24
CA ILE A 485 10.56 34.12 25.00
C ILE A 485 11.66 34.91 24.29
N ARG A 486 12.73 34.25 23.82
CA ARG A 486 13.83 34.91 23.08
C ARG A 486 13.36 35.60 21.80
N ARG A 487 12.40 35.01 21.08
CA ARG A 487 11.78 35.62 19.88
C ARG A 487 10.91 36.83 20.21
N ARG A 488 10.23 36.84 21.37
CA ARG A 488 9.45 38.01 21.82
C ARG A 488 10.35 39.15 22.29
N SER A 489 11.45 38.83 23.00
CA SER A 489 12.42 39.84 23.46
C SER A 489 13.26 40.45 22.32
N SER A 490 13.49 39.73 21.22
CA SER A 490 14.18 40.26 20.04
C SER A 490 13.29 41.18 19.18
N VAL A 491 11.97 41.00 19.24
CA VAL A 491 10.99 41.87 18.56
C VAL A 491 10.75 43.15 19.36
N SER A 492 10.83 43.10 20.70
CA SER A 492 10.71 44.31 21.54
C SER A 492 11.97 45.19 21.56
N SER A 493 13.11 44.70 21.08
CA SER A 493 14.38 45.45 21.02
C SER A 493 14.70 46.01 19.63
N SER A 494 13.83 45.80 18.63
CA SER A 494 13.94 46.34 17.27
C SER A 494 12.93 47.46 16.97
N GLY A 495 12.23 47.97 18.00
CA GLY A 495 11.24 49.05 17.89
C GLY A 495 11.67 50.42 18.44
N ASN A 496 12.92 50.60 18.82
CA ASN A 496 13.47 51.90 19.25
C ASN A 496 14.81 52.15 18.53
N VAL A 497 14.76 52.57 17.27
CA VAL A 497 15.75 53.44 16.63
C VAL A 497 15.01 54.40 15.72
#